data_AF-A0A957QQM2-F1
#
_entry.id   AF-A0A957QQM2-F1
#
_cell.length_a   1.000
_cell.length_b   1.000
_cell.length_c   1.000
_cell.angle_alpha   90.00
_cell.angle_beta   90.00
_cell.angle_gamma   90.00
#
_symmetry.space_group_name_H-M   'P 1'
#
loop_
_entity.id
_entity.type
_entity.pdbx_description
1 polymer ?
#
loop_
_entity_poly.entity_id
_entity_poly.type
_entity_poly.pdbx_seq_one_letter_code
_entity_poly.pdbx_strand_id
1 'polypeptide(L)' 'IRERVKALINIAHPQFRDELRYGAEKLGYL' A
#
# COMPACT_ATOMS: atom_id res chain seq x y z
N ILE A 1 -4.53 6.34 -9.30
CA ILE A 1 -4.43 5.02 -8.63
C ILE A 1 -3.57 5.11 -7.37
N ARG A 2 -2.38 5.72 -7.41
CA ARG A 2 -1.48 5.97 -6.27
C ARG A 2 -2.16 6.43 -4.98
N GLU A 3 -2.98 7.47 -5.02
CA GLU A 3 -3.65 7.98 -3.81
C GLU A 3 -4.67 7.01 -3.22
N ARG A 4 -5.34 6.20 -4.06
CA ARG A 4 -6.24 5.14 -3.60
C ARG A 4 -5.45 4.03 -2.91
N VAL A 5 -4.30 3.66 -3.45
CA VAL A 5 -3.42 2.63 -2.88
C VAL A 5 -2.88 3.07 -1.52
N LYS A 6 -2.45 4.33 -1.39
CA LYS A 6 -2.07 4.91 -0.09
C LYS A 6 -3.23 4.89 0.91
N ALA A 7 -4.43 5.29 0.50
CA ALA A 7 -5.61 5.27 1.36
C ALA A 7 -5.95 3.85 1.83
N LEU A 8 -5.87 2.85 0.95
CA LEU A 8 -6.10 1.44 1.27
C LEU A 8 -5.05 0.89 2.24
N ILE A 9 -3.76 1.17 2.01
CA ILE A 9 -2.68 0.78 2.92
C ILE A 9 -2.89 1.43 4.31
N ASN A 10 -3.31 2.69 4.35
CA ASN A 10 -3.52 3.41 5.60
C ASN A 10 -4.69 2.85 6.43
N ILE A 11 -5.73 2.27 5.82
CA ILE A 11 -6.84 1.65 6.57
C ILE A 11 -6.60 0.16 6.88
N ALA A 12 -5.56 -0.45 6.31
CA ALA A 12 -5.20 -1.84 6.59
C ALA A 12 -4.62 -1.99 8.02
N HIS A 13 -4.70 -3.23 8.54
CA HIS A 13 -4.15 -3.57 9.85
C HIS A 13 -2.64 -3.26 9.92
N PRO A 14 -2.13 -2.62 10.98
CA PRO A 14 -0.77 -2.07 11.03
C PRO A 14 0.33 -3.06 10.67
N GLN A 15 0.18 -4.33 11.06
CA GLN A 15 1.15 -5.40 10.78
C GLN A 15 1.42 -5.62 9.29
N PHE A 16 0.47 -5.31 8.40
CA PHE A 16 0.59 -5.60 6.97
C PHE A 16 0.94 -4.37 6.13
N ARG A 17 1.02 -3.18 6.71
CA ARG A 17 1.20 -1.94 5.94
C ARG A 17 2.50 -1.92 5.14
N ASP A 18 3.59 -2.42 5.73
CA ASP A 18 4.90 -2.44 5.10
C ASP A 18 4.95 -3.45 3.94
N GLU A 19 4.35 -4.62 4.11
CA GLU A 19 4.23 -5.63 3.05
C GLU A 19 3.39 -5.10 1.88
N LEU A 20 2.24 -4.48 2.17
CA LEU A 20 1.37 -3.90 1.15
C LEU A 20 2.05 -2.73 0.41
N ARG A 21 2.83 -1.92 1.11
CA ARG A 21 3.62 -0.84 0.51
C ARG A 21 4.67 -1.37 -0.45
N TYR A 22 5.45 -2.36 0.00
CA TYR A 22 6.47 -2.99 -0.81
C TYR A 22 5.90 -3.66 -2.08
N GLY A 23 4.77 -4.36 -1.93
CA GLY A 23 4.05 -4.94 -3.06
C GLY A 23 3.56 -3.88 -4.05
N ALA A 24 3.01 -2.77 -3.55
CA ALA A 24 2.55 -1.67 -4.40
C ALA A 24 3.69 -0.97 -5.15
N GLU A 25 4.88 -0.82 -4.56
CA GLU A 25 6.07 -0.27 -5.24
C GLU A 25 6.55 -1.21 -6.36
N LYS A 26 6.65 -2.52 -6.09
CA LYS A 26 7.03 -3.51 -7.11
C LYS A 26 6.10 -3.53 -8.32
N LEU A 27 4.82 -3.31 -8.09
CA LEU A 27 3.79 -3.27 -9.13
C LEU A 27 3.69 -1.91 -9.84
N GLY A 28 4.47 -0.91 -9.42
CA GLY A 28 4.43 0.45 -10.00
C GLY A 28 3.16 1.24 -9.63
N TYR A 29 2.48 0.85 -8.56
CA TYR A 29 1.30 1.54 -8.05
C TYR A 29 1.63 2.66 -7.05
N LEU A 30 2.82 2.64 -6.47
CA LEU A 30 3.41 3.68 -5.62
C LEU A 30 4.62 4.33 -6.27
#